data_AF-A0A2N0V076-F1
#
_entry.id   AF-A0A2N0V076-F1
#
_cell.length_a   1.000
_cell.length_b   1.000
_cell.length_c   1.000
_cell.angle_alpha   90.00
_cell.angle_beta   90.00
_cell.angle_gamma   90.00
#
_symmetry.space_group_name_H-M   'P 1'
#
loop_
_entity.id
_entity.type
_entity.pdbx_description
1 polymer ?
#
loop_
_entity_poly.entity_id
_entity_poly.type
_entity_poly.pdbx_seq_one_letter_code
_entity_poly.pdbx_strand_id
1 'polypeptide(L)'
;MFQKFDLIKPYDNDEGYFDYQDKLLQNISNNAENALRLAILQTLAPVENYESAICLLQYEQDIFDDKRISLIGFYLSIVWNGEPKKFINKMLSYSQKASNEYKSMVDYLLALQSLYKEQEDEMIAFLKKSIALYEFHVNNFLLLSKYSNKKDSKLYIKKARENIINMTDNETIEYFTDPNNFIGEFISGCLMPIETFEELIS
;
A
#
# COMPACT_ATOMS: atom_id res chain seq x y z
N MET A 1 -19.75 -14.20 11.57
CA MET A 1 -19.55 -13.07 10.63
C MET A 1 -18.39 -13.34 9.68
N PHE A 2 -17.24 -13.84 10.15
CA PHE A 2 -16.05 -14.13 9.33
C PHE A 2 -15.95 -15.53 8.70
N GLN A 3 -16.99 -16.38 8.81
CA GLN A 3 -17.09 -17.64 8.04
C GLN A 3 -17.09 -17.45 6.50
N LYS A 4 -17.11 -16.19 6.03
CA LYS A 4 -17.07 -15.82 4.61
C LYS A 4 -15.67 -15.59 4.06
N PHE A 5 -14.65 -15.44 4.90
CA PHE A 5 -13.29 -15.16 4.46
C PHE A 5 -12.41 -16.38 4.72
N ASP A 6 -11.53 -16.69 3.76
CA ASP A 6 -10.54 -17.75 3.95
C ASP A 6 -9.39 -17.15 4.77
N LEU A 7 -9.47 -17.36 6.08
CA LEU A 7 -8.51 -16.89 7.07
C LEU A 7 -7.44 -17.97 7.33
N ILE A 8 -6.32 -17.53 7.92
CA ILE A 8 -5.19 -18.39 8.27
C ILE A 8 -5.66 -19.51 9.20
N LYS A 9 -5.25 -20.74 8.89
CA LYS A 9 -5.59 -21.96 9.62
C LYS A 9 -4.37 -22.41 10.44
N PRO A 10 -4.58 -23.20 11.53
CA PRO A 10 -3.50 -23.64 12.40
C PRO A 10 -2.38 -24.44 11.71
N TYR A 11 -2.65 -24.98 10.52
CA TYR A 11 -1.71 -25.79 9.75
C TYR A 11 -1.10 -25.05 8.55
N ASP A 12 -1.35 -23.75 8.38
CA ASP A 12 -0.78 -22.92 7.30
C ASP A 12 0.69 -22.50 7.60
N ASN A 13 1.41 -23.32 8.39
CA ASN A 13 2.85 -23.28 8.67
C ASN A 13 3.42 -22.05 9.43
N ASP A 14 2.60 -21.22 10.07
CA ASP A 14 3.07 -20.25 11.09
C ASP A 14 2.07 -20.13 12.26
N GLU A 15 2.35 -20.85 13.35
CA GLU A 15 1.55 -20.82 14.59
C GLU A 15 1.46 -19.39 15.16
N GLY A 16 2.49 -18.56 14.95
CA GLY A 16 2.52 -17.17 15.40
C GLY A 16 1.52 -16.28 14.64
N TYR A 17 1.33 -16.52 13.34
CA TYR A 17 0.36 -15.76 12.54
C TYR A 17 -1.08 -16.11 12.92
N PHE A 18 -1.35 -17.39 13.17
CA PHE A 18 -2.65 -17.84 13.63
C PHE A 18 -2.99 -17.22 15.00
N ASP A 19 -2.06 -17.28 15.96
CA ASP A 19 -2.25 -16.68 17.29
C ASP A 19 -2.44 -15.15 17.22
N TYR A 20 -1.71 -14.48 16.33
CA TYR A 20 -1.85 -13.04 16.13
C TYR A 20 -3.21 -12.68 15.49
N GLN A 21 -3.64 -13.44 14.48
CA GLN A 21 -4.98 -13.32 13.90
C GLN A 21 -6.07 -13.45 14.97
N ASP A 22 -5.99 -14.45 15.83
CA ASP A 22 -6.98 -14.65 16.90
C ASP A 22 -7.06 -13.45 17.86
N LYS A 23 -5.91 -12.84 18.18
CA LYS A 23 -5.87 -11.59 18.98
C LYS A 23 -6.55 -10.43 18.26
N LEU A 24 -6.29 -10.26 16.96
CA LEU A 24 -6.91 -9.20 16.17
C LEU A 24 -8.44 -9.35 16.11
N LEU A 25 -8.93 -10.59 15.97
CA LEU A 25 -10.34 -10.92 15.85
C LEU A 25 -11.15 -10.62 17.12
N GLN A 26 -10.56 -10.65 18.31
CA GLN A 26 -11.29 -10.42 19.58
C GLN A 26 -12.01 -9.07 19.63
N ASN A 27 -11.48 -8.03 18.98
CA ASN A 27 -12.03 -6.66 19.02
C ASN A 27 -12.20 -6.02 17.63
N ILE A 28 -12.18 -6.84 16.56
CA ILE A 28 -12.17 -6.33 15.18
C ILE A 28 -13.39 -5.49 14.83
N SER A 29 -14.58 -5.83 15.37
CA SER A 29 -15.84 -5.16 15.05
C SER A 29 -15.90 -3.69 15.45
N ASN A 30 -15.00 -3.23 16.32
CA ASN A 30 -14.93 -1.85 16.79
C ASN A 30 -13.56 -1.21 16.52
N ASN A 31 -12.69 -1.87 15.74
CA ASN A 31 -11.31 -1.42 15.58
C ASN A 31 -10.83 -1.58 14.13
N ALA A 32 -10.87 -0.48 13.38
CA ALA A 32 -10.37 -0.41 12.01
C ALA A 32 -8.88 -0.79 11.89
N GLU A 33 -8.08 -0.49 12.91
CA GLU A 33 -6.65 -0.87 12.95
C GLU A 33 -6.49 -2.39 12.94
N ASN A 34 -7.32 -3.12 13.70
CA ASN A 34 -7.28 -4.58 13.71
C ASN A 34 -7.73 -5.17 12.37
N ALA A 35 -8.73 -4.57 11.73
CA ALA A 35 -9.19 -4.98 10.41
C ALA A 35 -8.10 -4.79 9.33
N LEU A 36 -7.42 -3.65 9.37
CA LEU A 36 -6.27 -3.36 8.51
C LEU A 36 -5.12 -4.34 8.74
N ARG A 37 -4.71 -4.54 10.00
CA ARG A 37 -3.66 -5.49 10.37
C ARG A 37 -3.99 -6.90 9.93
N LEU A 38 -5.25 -7.32 10.08
CA LEU A 38 -5.70 -8.65 9.66
C LEU A 38 -5.60 -8.80 8.14
N ALA A 39 -6.03 -7.80 7.37
CA ALA A 39 -5.91 -7.82 5.92
C ALA A 39 -4.45 -7.88 5.47
N ILE A 40 -3.57 -7.08 6.07
CA ILE A 40 -2.13 -7.08 5.75
C ILE A 40 -1.50 -8.42 6.14
N LEU A 41 -1.86 -8.99 7.29
CA LEU A 41 -1.38 -10.31 7.72
C LEU A 41 -1.67 -11.40 6.66
N GLN A 42 -2.83 -11.36 6.00
CA GLN A 42 -3.14 -12.32 4.93
C GLN A 42 -2.17 -12.20 3.74
N THR A 43 -1.50 -11.06 3.55
CA THR A 43 -0.58 -10.82 2.42
C THR A 43 0.85 -11.28 2.69
N LEU A 44 1.21 -11.55 3.94
CA LEU A 44 2.57 -11.91 4.32
C LEU A 44 2.90 -13.35 3.90
N ALA A 45 4.15 -13.61 3.51
CA ALA A 45 4.63 -14.97 3.31
C ALA A 45 4.66 -15.75 4.63
N PRO A 46 4.32 -17.05 4.65
CA PRO A 46 3.97 -17.89 3.51
C PRO A 46 2.47 -17.90 3.14
N VAL A 47 1.64 -17.05 3.75
CA VAL A 47 0.18 -17.06 3.57
C VAL A 47 -0.22 -16.55 2.18
N GLU A 48 0.26 -15.36 1.79
CA GLU A 48 0.09 -14.76 0.46
C GLU A 48 -1.35 -14.78 -0.10
N ASN A 49 -2.36 -14.70 0.76
CA ASN A 49 -3.78 -14.72 0.41
C ASN A 49 -4.32 -13.30 0.13
N TYR A 50 -3.85 -12.71 -0.98
CA TYR A 50 -4.22 -11.36 -1.41
C TYR A 50 -5.72 -11.22 -1.72
N GLU A 51 -6.38 -12.27 -2.23
CA GLU A 51 -7.81 -12.24 -2.50
C GLU A 51 -8.62 -12.07 -1.21
N SER A 52 -8.28 -12.81 -0.16
CA SER A 52 -8.90 -12.68 1.17
C SER A 52 -8.65 -11.28 1.75
N ALA A 53 -7.42 -10.76 1.66
CA ALA A 53 -7.09 -9.40 2.08
C ALA A 53 -7.97 -8.33 1.39
N ILE A 54 -8.11 -8.42 0.06
CA ILE A 54 -8.92 -7.48 -0.73
C ILE A 54 -10.40 -7.59 -0.33
N CYS A 55 -10.92 -8.80 -0.18
CA CYS A 55 -12.31 -9.03 0.22
C CYS A 55 -12.62 -8.48 1.62
N LEU A 56 -11.69 -8.68 2.57
CA LEU A 56 -11.78 -8.10 3.92
C LEU A 56 -11.86 -6.58 3.84
N LEU A 57 -10.88 -5.92 3.19
CA LEU A 57 -10.88 -4.45 3.07
C LEU A 57 -12.12 -3.92 2.36
N GLN A 58 -12.63 -4.66 1.37
CA GLN A 58 -13.85 -4.26 0.66
C GLN A 58 -15.08 -4.28 1.57
N TYR A 59 -15.17 -5.25 2.49
CA TYR A 59 -16.25 -5.31 3.48
C TYR A 59 -16.09 -4.23 4.55
N GLU A 60 -14.87 -4.04 5.04
CA GLU A 60 -14.58 -3.16 6.17
C GLU A 60 -14.68 -1.67 5.84
N GLN A 61 -14.53 -1.27 4.57
CA GLN A 61 -14.67 0.14 4.17
C GLN A 61 -16.11 0.70 4.34
N ASP A 62 -17.11 -0.19 4.40
CA ASP A 62 -18.51 0.17 4.64
C ASP A 62 -18.83 0.28 6.14
N ILE A 63 -17.96 -0.26 6.99
CA ILE A 63 -18.11 -0.28 8.46
C ILE A 63 -17.31 0.85 9.09
N PHE A 64 -16.06 1.03 8.63
CA PHE A 64 -15.11 1.96 9.24
C PHE A 64 -14.84 3.17 8.35
N ASP A 65 -14.86 4.35 8.97
CA ASP A 65 -14.43 5.60 8.33
C ASP A 65 -12.91 5.80 8.46
N ASP A 66 -12.14 4.82 7.96
CA ASP A 66 -10.67 4.89 7.91
C ASP A 66 -10.18 4.97 6.46
N LYS A 67 -9.51 6.08 6.12
CA LYS A 67 -9.00 6.33 4.77
C LYS A 67 -7.95 5.32 4.30
N ARG A 68 -7.23 4.68 5.22
CA ARG A 68 -6.18 3.70 4.93
C ARG A 68 -6.77 2.43 4.30
N ILE A 69 -7.98 2.04 4.68
CA ILE A 69 -8.69 0.87 4.11
C ILE A 69 -8.83 1.03 2.59
N SER A 70 -9.37 2.17 2.16
CA SER A 70 -9.56 2.43 0.73
C SER A 70 -8.24 2.60 -0.03
N LEU A 71 -7.20 3.11 0.63
CA LEU A 71 -5.89 3.33 0.03
C LEU A 71 -5.15 1.99 -0.20
N ILE A 72 -5.06 1.16 0.84
CA ILE A 72 -4.42 -0.16 0.79
C ILE A 72 -5.22 -1.11 -0.10
N GLY A 73 -6.56 -1.13 0.02
CA GLY A 73 -7.42 -1.97 -0.80
C GLY A 73 -7.32 -1.65 -2.29
N PHE A 74 -7.22 -0.37 -2.64
CA PHE A 74 -7.00 0.06 -4.03
C PHE A 74 -5.62 -0.37 -4.54
N TYR A 75 -4.56 -0.18 -3.76
CA TYR A 75 -3.21 -0.64 -4.11
C TYR A 75 -3.16 -2.15 -4.36
N LEU A 76 -3.64 -2.96 -3.40
CA LEU A 76 -3.66 -4.42 -3.53
C LEU A 76 -4.48 -4.86 -4.75
N SER A 77 -5.61 -4.20 -5.01
CA SER A 77 -6.44 -4.51 -6.18
C SER A 77 -5.76 -4.22 -7.51
N ILE A 78 -4.81 -3.27 -7.57
CA ILE A 78 -4.03 -3.01 -8.79
C ILE A 78 -2.95 -4.09 -8.95
N VAL A 79 -2.14 -4.29 -7.91
CA VAL A 79 -0.95 -5.14 -7.99
C VAL A 79 -1.31 -6.63 -8.11
N TRP A 80 -2.41 -7.06 -7.50
CA TRP A 80 -2.83 -8.46 -7.42
C TRP A 80 -4.10 -8.78 -8.23
N ASN A 81 -4.33 -8.07 -9.34
CA ASN A 81 -5.43 -8.33 -10.27
C ASN A 81 -6.84 -8.36 -9.63
N GLY A 82 -7.07 -7.54 -8.61
CA GLY A 82 -8.38 -7.36 -7.98
C GLY A 82 -9.31 -6.43 -8.77
N GLU A 83 -10.28 -5.84 -8.08
CA GLU A 83 -11.25 -4.89 -8.68
C GLU A 83 -11.09 -3.48 -8.07
N PRO A 84 -10.13 -2.65 -8.54
CA PRO A 84 -9.85 -1.33 -7.95
C PRO A 84 -11.06 -0.38 -7.89
N LYS A 85 -12.02 -0.54 -8.81
CA LYS A 85 -13.27 0.25 -8.87
C LYS A 85 -14.09 0.19 -7.57
N LYS A 86 -13.89 -0.84 -6.74
CA LYS A 86 -14.59 -1.00 -5.45
C LYS A 86 -14.06 -0.10 -4.34
N PHE A 87 -12.87 0.48 -4.50
CA PHE A 87 -12.24 1.36 -3.51
C PHE A 87 -12.14 2.82 -4.00
N ILE A 88 -12.10 3.03 -5.33
CA ILE A 88 -11.77 4.33 -5.94
C ILE A 88 -12.68 5.47 -5.44
N ASN A 89 -13.99 5.24 -5.36
CA ASN A 89 -14.94 6.29 -4.98
C ASN A 89 -14.70 6.76 -3.53
N LYS A 90 -14.49 5.82 -2.60
CA LYS A 90 -14.22 6.12 -1.20
C LYS A 90 -12.86 6.82 -1.05
N MET A 91 -11.82 6.32 -1.72
CA MET A 91 -10.49 6.94 -1.76
C MET A 91 -10.53 8.39 -2.26
N LEU A 92 -11.21 8.62 -3.40
CA LEU A 92 -11.36 9.97 -3.97
C LEU A 92 -12.18 10.89 -3.05
N SER A 93 -13.19 10.37 -2.35
CA SER A 93 -13.97 11.16 -1.40
C SER A 93 -13.11 11.68 -0.23
N TYR A 94 -12.23 10.84 0.33
CA TYR A 94 -11.28 11.27 1.36
C TYR A 94 -10.29 12.31 0.84
N SER A 95 -9.82 12.14 -0.40
CA SER A 95 -8.86 13.03 -1.03
C SER A 95 -9.32 14.50 -1.09
N GLN A 96 -10.62 14.76 -1.24
CA GLN A 96 -11.17 16.13 -1.37
C GLN A 96 -10.79 17.06 -0.20
N LYS A 97 -10.72 16.51 1.03
CA LYS A 97 -10.44 17.28 2.25
C LYS A 97 -9.12 16.89 2.92
N ALA A 98 -8.33 16.02 2.29
CA ALA A 98 -7.10 15.51 2.87
C ALA A 98 -5.90 16.46 2.68
N SER A 99 -4.82 16.16 3.40
CA SER A 99 -3.50 16.78 3.24
C SER A 99 -2.93 16.55 1.84
N ASN A 100 -1.99 17.39 1.44
CA ASN A 100 -1.28 17.22 0.17
C ASN A 100 -0.52 15.89 0.10
N GLU A 101 0.01 15.43 1.24
CA GLU A 101 0.65 14.11 1.35
C GLU A 101 -0.30 12.97 0.95
N TYR A 102 -1.53 12.97 1.48
CA TYR A 102 -2.51 11.94 1.12
C TYR A 102 -2.97 12.08 -0.33
N LYS A 103 -3.21 13.30 -0.81
CA LYS A 103 -3.55 13.57 -2.22
C LYS A 103 -2.45 13.07 -3.16
N SER A 104 -1.19 13.25 -2.77
CA SER A 104 -0.04 12.75 -3.51
C SER A 104 -0.05 11.23 -3.60
N MET A 105 -0.32 10.51 -2.50
CA MET A 105 -0.49 9.04 -2.53
C MET A 105 -1.65 8.60 -3.43
N VAL A 106 -2.77 9.32 -3.43
CA VAL A 106 -3.90 9.04 -4.32
C VAL A 106 -3.51 9.22 -5.78
N ASP A 107 -2.84 10.34 -6.14
CA ASP A 107 -2.36 10.57 -7.50
C ASP A 107 -1.32 9.51 -7.92
N TYR A 108 -0.46 9.05 -7.01
CA TYR A 108 0.46 7.93 -7.27
C TYR A 108 -0.28 6.63 -7.61
N LEU A 109 -1.31 6.28 -6.85
CA LEU A 109 -2.07 5.05 -7.12
C LEU A 109 -2.87 5.15 -8.43
N LEU A 110 -3.33 6.33 -8.81
CA LEU A 110 -3.93 6.55 -10.12
C LEU A 110 -2.89 6.41 -11.25
N ALA A 111 -1.67 6.91 -11.06
CA ALA A 111 -0.56 6.66 -11.98
C ALA A 111 -0.26 5.16 -12.11
N LEU A 112 -0.25 4.43 -10.99
CA LEU A 112 -0.04 2.98 -11.00
C LEU A 112 -1.16 2.24 -11.74
N GLN A 113 -2.42 2.64 -11.57
CA GLN A 113 -3.52 2.08 -12.34
C GLN A 113 -3.37 2.35 -13.84
N SER A 114 -3.00 3.59 -14.23
CA SER A 114 -2.76 3.94 -15.64
C SER A 114 -1.60 3.14 -16.23
N LEU A 115 -0.54 2.86 -15.45
CA LEU A 115 0.55 1.97 -15.86
C LEU A 115 0.04 0.58 -16.25
N TYR A 116 -0.77 -0.06 -15.39
CA TYR A 116 -1.34 -1.39 -15.65
C TYR A 116 -2.35 -1.42 -16.80
N LYS A 117 -2.87 -0.24 -17.20
CA LYS A 117 -3.74 -0.06 -18.37
C LYS A 117 -2.97 0.36 -19.63
N GLU A 118 -1.64 0.40 -19.57
CA GLU A 118 -0.78 0.84 -20.68
C GLU A 118 -1.05 2.31 -21.13
N GLN A 119 -1.45 3.17 -20.18
CA GLN A 119 -1.76 4.59 -20.39
C GLN A 119 -0.61 5.48 -19.91
N GLU A 120 0.50 5.47 -20.65
CA GLU A 120 1.77 6.11 -20.24
C GLU A 120 1.63 7.63 -19.99
N ASP A 121 1.00 8.37 -20.91
CA ASP A 121 0.85 9.83 -20.79
C ASP A 121 0.07 10.23 -19.53
N GLU A 122 -0.98 9.48 -19.21
CA GLU A 122 -1.81 9.70 -18.03
C GLU A 122 -1.05 9.36 -16.75
N MET A 123 -0.31 8.25 -16.77
CA MET A 123 0.58 7.85 -15.67
C MET A 123 1.62 8.94 -15.37
N ILE A 124 2.30 9.47 -16.39
CA ILE A 124 3.29 10.55 -16.24
C ILE A 124 2.62 11.82 -15.70
N ALA A 125 1.42 12.17 -16.17
CA ALA A 125 0.68 13.34 -15.71
C ALA A 125 0.33 13.23 -14.21
N PHE A 126 -0.16 12.07 -13.78
CA PHE A 126 -0.45 11.80 -12.37
C PHE A 126 0.80 11.84 -11.49
N LEU A 127 1.92 11.27 -11.93
CA LEU A 127 3.19 11.32 -11.18
C LEU A 127 3.70 12.74 -10.99
N LYS A 128 3.70 13.56 -12.05
CA LYS A 128 4.11 14.96 -11.96
C LYS A 128 3.23 15.75 -10.99
N LYS A 129 1.91 15.53 -11.04
CA LYS A 129 0.97 16.15 -10.10
C LYS A 129 1.21 15.69 -8.67
N SER A 130 1.43 14.39 -8.48
CA SER A 130 1.73 13.77 -7.18
C SER A 130 2.98 14.37 -6.54
N ILE A 131 4.08 14.50 -7.30
CA ILE A 131 5.33 15.12 -6.85
C ILE A 131 5.16 16.61 -6.52
N ALA A 132 4.39 17.34 -7.32
CA ALA A 132 4.13 18.76 -7.08
C ALA A 132 3.32 19.01 -5.80
N LEU A 133 2.46 18.05 -5.41
CA LEU A 133 1.72 18.11 -4.15
C LEU A 133 2.61 17.81 -2.93
N TYR A 134 3.47 16.79 -3.05
CA TYR A 134 4.33 16.33 -1.96
C TYR A 134 5.58 15.63 -2.51
N GLU A 135 6.75 16.19 -2.21
CA GLU A 135 8.02 15.78 -2.82
C GLU A 135 8.82 14.77 -1.98
N PHE A 136 8.23 14.15 -0.96
CA PHE A 136 8.94 13.20 -0.10
C PHE A 136 8.60 11.73 -0.40
N HIS A 137 7.65 11.44 -1.28
CA HIS A 137 7.32 10.05 -1.64
C HIS A 137 8.34 9.49 -2.65
N VAL A 138 9.04 8.43 -2.26
CA VAL A 138 10.10 7.74 -3.02
C VAL A 138 9.55 7.12 -4.30
N ASN A 139 8.44 6.36 -4.20
CA ASN A 139 7.88 5.60 -5.32
C ASN A 139 7.45 6.49 -6.49
N ASN A 140 7.07 7.75 -6.22
CA ASN A 140 6.73 8.73 -7.25
C ASN A 140 7.92 9.03 -8.17
N PHE A 141 9.07 9.33 -7.55
CA PHE A 141 10.30 9.62 -8.28
C PHE A 141 10.86 8.37 -8.94
N LEU A 142 10.82 7.24 -8.24
CA LEU A 142 11.33 5.97 -8.75
C LEU A 142 10.57 5.55 -10.01
N LEU A 143 9.23 5.60 -10.01
CA LEU A 143 8.44 5.28 -11.19
C LEU A 143 8.69 6.28 -12.32
N LEU A 144 8.66 7.59 -12.04
CA LEU A 144 8.88 8.61 -13.08
C LEU A 144 10.27 8.52 -13.72
N SER A 145 11.29 8.08 -12.96
CA SER A 145 12.66 7.92 -13.45
C SER A 145 12.78 6.90 -14.59
N LYS A 146 11.93 5.87 -14.60
CA LYS A 146 11.89 4.82 -15.63
C LYS A 146 11.36 5.33 -16.98
N TYR A 147 10.59 6.42 -16.95
CA TYR A 147 9.95 7.03 -18.12
C TYR A 147 10.56 8.40 -18.49
N SER A 148 11.78 8.66 -18.01
CA SER A 148 12.46 9.94 -18.20
C SER A 148 13.73 9.78 -19.01
N ASN A 149 14.19 10.86 -19.64
CA ASN A 149 15.51 10.86 -20.26
C ASN A 149 16.62 10.60 -19.20
N LYS A 150 17.80 10.17 -19.66
CA LYS A 150 18.91 9.78 -18.77
C LYS A 150 19.33 10.84 -17.76
N LYS A 151 19.21 12.13 -18.09
CA LYS A 151 19.59 13.22 -17.18
C LYS A 151 18.57 13.36 -16.05
N ASP A 152 17.29 13.40 -16.39
CA ASP A 152 16.20 13.56 -15.44
C ASP A 152 16.01 12.30 -14.59
N SER A 153 16.16 11.12 -15.19
CA SER A 153 16.15 9.83 -14.49
C SER A 153 17.14 9.81 -13.32
N LYS A 154 18.41 10.22 -13.56
CA LYS A 154 19.43 10.32 -12.49
C LYS A 154 19.04 11.29 -11.37
N LEU A 155 18.41 12.42 -11.72
CA LEU A 155 17.96 13.39 -10.72
C LEU A 155 16.83 12.83 -9.87
N TYR A 156 15.87 12.15 -10.49
CA TYR A 156 14.75 11.52 -9.78
C TYR A 156 15.22 10.37 -8.89
N ILE A 157 16.12 9.50 -9.35
CA ILE A 157 16.71 8.43 -8.53
C ILE A 157 17.43 9.03 -7.31
N LYS A 158 18.19 10.11 -7.50
CA LYS A 158 18.87 10.80 -6.39
C LYS A 158 17.85 11.32 -5.37
N LYS A 159 16.80 12.01 -5.82
CA LYS A 159 15.73 12.50 -4.93
C LYS A 159 15.01 11.36 -4.20
N ALA A 160 14.70 10.28 -4.91
CA ALA A 160 14.06 9.10 -4.33
C ALA A 160 14.91 8.53 -3.18
N ARG A 161 16.22 8.39 -3.40
CA ARG A 161 17.15 7.91 -2.37
C ARG A 161 17.22 8.82 -1.15
N GLU A 162 17.27 10.14 -1.34
CA GLU A 162 17.31 11.12 -0.25
C GLU A 162 16.05 11.10 0.63
N ASN A 163 14.95 10.59 0.10
CA ASN A 163 13.66 10.50 0.78
C ASN A 163 13.42 9.17 1.53
N ILE A 164 14.34 8.20 1.43
CA ILE A 164 14.25 6.95 2.19
C ILE A 164 14.58 7.24 3.65
N ILE A 165 13.73 6.75 4.55
CA ILE A 165 13.90 6.85 6.00
C ILE A 165 14.46 5.51 6.48
N ASN A 166 15.72 5.52 6.90
CA ASN A 166 16.33 4.34 7.51
C ASN A 166 15.58 3.97 8.78
N MET A 167 14.97 2.79 8.78
CA MET A 167 14.37 2.23 9.99
C MET A 167 15.34 1.30 10.70
N THR A 168 15.17 1.21 12.01
CA THR A 168 15.81 0.21 12.85
C THR A 168 15.14 -1.14 12.62
N ASP A 169 15.94 -2.18 12.42
CA ASP A 169 15.49 -3.57 12.25
C ASP A 169 14.54 -3.97 13.39
N ASN A 170 13.23 -3.99 13.10
CA ASN A 170 12.22 -4.48 14.02
C ASN A 170 11.38 -5.54 13.30
N GLU A 171 11.87 -6.79 13.35
CA GLU A 171 11.28 -7.94 12.67
C GLU A 171 10.12 -8.55 13.47
N THR A 172 9.11 -7.74 13.83
CA THR A 172 7.92 -8.22 14.55
C THR A 172 6.70 -8.26 13.63
N ILE A 173 5.79 -9.20 13.88
CA ILE A 173 4.53 -9.33 13.11
C ILE A 173 3.72 -8.02 13.23
N GLU A 174 3.71 -7.41 14.41
CA GLU A 174 3.05 -6.12 14.65
C GLU A 174 3.60 -5.00 13.77
N TYR A 175 4.91 -5.02 13.51
CA TYR A 175 5.55 -4.04 12.64
C TYR A 175 5.20 -4.27 11.17
N PHE A 176 5.28 -5.51 10.68
CA PHE A 176 4.95 -5.85 9.29
C PHE A 176 3.47 -5.69 8.95
N THR A 177 2.60 -5.84 9.96
CA THR A 177 1.15 -5.65 9.79
C THR A 177 0.68 -4.23 10.08
N ASP A 178 1.57 -3.32 10.50
CA ASP A 178 1.20 -1.92 10.73
C ASP A 178 0.80 -1.26 9.41
N PRO A 179 -0.44 -0.72 9.29
CA PRO A 179 -0.91 -0.13 8.06
C PRO A 179 -0.14 1.12 7.63
N ASN A 180 0.43 1.88 8.55
CA ASN A 180 1.26 3.03 8.19
C ASN A 180 2.61 2.56 7.68
N ASN A 181 3.18 1.50 8.24
CA ASN A 181 4.40 0.90 7.70
C ASN A 181 4.18 0.33 6.31
N PHE A 182 3.07 -0.40 6.12
CA PHE A 182 2.67 -0.91 4.80
C PHE A 182 2.53 0.23 3.78
N ILE A 183 1.82 1.31 4.12
CA ILE A 183 1.71 2.49 3.26
C ILE A 183 3.09 3.10 3.00
N GLY A 184 3.91 3.20 4.04
CA GLY A 184 5.26 3.74 3.99
C GLY A 184 6.18 2.98 3.04
N GLU A 185 6.07 1.65 3.01
CA GLU A 185 6.93 0.78 2.21
C GLU A 185 6.39 0.63 0.78
N PHE A 186 5.12 0.27 0.64
CA PHE A 186 4.56 -0.14 -0.65
C PHE A 186 3.92 0.99 -1.45
N ILE A 187 3.44 2.06 -0.78
CA ILE A 187 2.72 3.15 -1.46
C ILE A 187 3.62 4.38 -1.57
N SER A 188 4.10 4.95 -0.47
CA SER A 188 5.03 6.09 -0.55
C SER A 188 6.45 5.67 -0.90
N GLY A 189 6.89 4.48 -0.47
CA GLY A 189 8.27 3.99 -0.64
C GLY A 189 9.28 4.60 0.33
N CYS A 190 8.86 5.48 1.24
CA CYS A 190 9.75 6.12 2.23
C CYS A 190 10.37 5.11 3.20
N LEU A 191 9.71 3.98 3.40
CA LEU A 191 10.15 2.91 4.30
C LEU A 191 10.74 1.70 3.56
N MET A 192 10.99 1.84 2.25
CA MET A 192 11.64 0.81 1.44
C MET A 192 13.05 0.53 1.96
N PRO A 193 13.44 -0.75 2.17
CA PRO A 193 14.82 -1.10 2.50
C PRO A 193 15.79 -0.58 1.45
N ILE A 194 16.94 -0.05 1.88
CA ILE A 194 17.89 0.56 0.95
C ILE A 194 18.43 -0.45 -0.06
N GLU A 195 18.60 -1.71 0.36
CA GLU A 195 19.01 -2.83 -0.48
C GLU A 195 17.99 -3.06 -1.61
N THR A 196 16.70 -3.11 -1.29
CA THR A 196 15.61 -3.21 -2.27
C THR A 196 15.61 -2.02 -3.23
N PHE A 197 15.87 -0.81 -2.72
CA PHE A 197 15.97 0.37 -3.58
C PHE A 197 17.12 0.28 -4.58
N GLU A 198 18.32 -0.17 -4.14
CA GLU A 198 19.47 -0.34 -5.04
C GLU A 198 19.21 -1.38 -6.13
N GLU A 199 18.52 -2.48 -5.81
CA GLU A 199 18.12 -3.51 -6.77
C GLU A 199 17.14 -2.99 -7.83
N LEU A 200 16.25 -2.07 -7.46
CA LEU A 200 15.26 -1.51 -8.39
C LEU A 200 15.84 -0.49 -9.39
N ILE A 201 17.02 0.04 -9.12
CA ILE A 201 17.68 1.05 -9.97
C ILE A 201 18.91 0.53 -10.73
N SER A 202 19.34 -0.71 -10.45
CA SER A 202 20.43 -1.39 -11.14
C SER A 202 20.03 -1.83 -12.55
#